data_AF-A0A1S8KGV6-F1
#
_entry.id   AF-A0A1S8KGV6-F1
#
_cell.length_a   1.000
_cell.length_b   1.000
_cell.length_c   1.000
_cell.angle_alpha   90.00
_cell.angle_beta   90.00
_cell.angle_gamma   90.00
#
_symmetry.space_group_name_H-M   'P 1'
#
loop_
_entity.id
_entity.type
_entity.pdbx_description
1 polymer ?
#
loop_
_entity_poly.entity_id
_entity_poly.type
_entity_poly.pdbx_seq_one_letter_code
_entity_poly.pdbx_strand_id
1 'polypeptide(L)'
;GEGVLVALRTMREDPEICDMFKREESKYNKAIENLVRTEYAKFAQDGIEKSYIETGVDEYNVLTAKDEKVCSICGGKAKNNPYKLSEAIIGENRAPFHGRCRCTDVPNMPKLGKDIDEEYERLFGDLLDEFAHDSFGINLKRRK
;
A
#
# COMPACT_ATOMS: atom_id res chain seq x y z
N GLY A 1 31.03 34.11 -25.34
CA GLY A 1 29.56 34.01 -25.42
C GLY A 1 29.12 33.21 -26.62
N GLU A 2 29.43 33.68 -27.82
CA GLU A 2 28.97 33.07 -29.09
C GLU A 2 29.44 31.63 -29.30
N GLY A 3 30.68 31.28 -28.98
CA GLY A 3 31.16 29.91 -29.10
C GLY A 3 30.38 28.89 -28.26
N VAL A 4 29.89 29.30 -27.08
CA VAL A 4 29.04 28.45 -26.23
C VAL A 4 27.65 28.27 -26.85
N LEU A 5 27.08 29.33 -27.44
CA LEU A 5 25.80 29.26 -28.14
C LEU A 5 25.86 28.38 -29.40
N VAL A 6 26.96 28.44 -30.14
CA VAL A 6 27.20 27.57 -31.30
C VAL A 6 27.30 26.11 -30.84
N ALA A 7 28.10 25.83 -29.80
CA ALA A 7 28.21 24.49 -29.24
C ALA A 7 26.85 23.94 -28.76
N LEU A 8 26.04 24.76 -28.06
CA LEU A 8 24.69 24.38 -27.62
C LEU A 8 23.75 24.07 -28.79
N ARG A 9 23.82 24.82 -29.89
CA ARG A 9 23.02 24.55 -31.10
C ARG A 9 23.46 23.24 -31.77
N THR A 10 24.76 23.03 -31.91
CA THR A 10 25.30 21.77 -32.47
C THR A 10 24.90 20.56 -31.63
N MET A 11 24.98 20.66 -30.30
CA MET A 11 24.53 19.59 -29.39
C MET A 11 23.02 19.30 -29.49
N ARG A 12 22.20 20.30 -29.83
CA ARG A 12 20.75 20.12 -30.01
C ARG A 12 20.39 19.43 -31.33
N GLU A 13 21.24 19.57 -32.34
CA GLU A 13 21.00 18.97 -33.66
C GLU A 13 21.57 17.54 -33.75
N ASP A 14 22.45 17.16 -32.83
CA ASP A 14 22.98 15.80 -32.70
C ASP A 14 21.96 14.85 -32.01
N PRO A 15 21.48 13.81 -32.72
CA PRO A 15 20.47 12.89 -32.18
C PRO A 15 20.98 12.05 -31.00
N GLU A 16 22.26 11.66 -30.98
CA GLU A 16 22.83 10.85 -29.91
C GLU A 16 22.93 11.65 -28.61
N ILE A 17 23.39 12.90 -28.72
CA ILE A 17 23.47 13.82 -27.58
C ILE A 17 22.06 14.12 -27.04
N CYS A 18 21.09 14.39 -27.92
CA CYS A 18 19.70 14.61 -27.52
C CYS A 18 19.08 13.38 -26.84
N ASP A 19 19.33 12.17 -27.34
CA ASP A 19 18.85 10.94 -26.70
C ASP A 19 19.53 10.68 -25.35
N MET A 20 20.79 11.06 -25.17
CA MET A 20 21.44 11.05 -23.85
C MET A 20 20.70 11.97 -22.88
N PHE A 21 20.38 13.21 -23.26
CA PHE A 21 19.64 14.14 -22.39
C PHE A 21 18.25 13.62 -22.01
N LYS A 22 17.50 13.03 -22.96
CA LYS A 22 16.19 12.40 -22.66
C LYS A 22 16.32 11.21 -21.71
N ARG A 23 17.38 10.40 -21.85
CA ARG A 23 17.65 9.29 -20.93
C ARG A 23 17.96 9.79 -19.53
N GLU A 24 18.73 10.87 -19.40
CA GLU A 24 18.99 11.52 -18.11
C GLU A 24 17.71 12.08 -17.50
N GLU A 25 16.89 12.80 -18.27
CA GLU A 25 15.57 13.27 -17.82
C GLU A 25 14.69 12.11 -17.32
N SER A 26 14.65 11.00 -18.06
CA SER A 26 13.92 9.79 -17.65
C SER A 26 14.44 9.19 -16.35
N LYS A 27 15.76 9.22 -16.11
CA LYS A 27 16.36 8.76 -14.84
C LYS A 27 15.91 9.64 -13.67
N TYR A 28 15.90 10.96 -13.84
CA TYR A 28 15.39 11.90 -12.82
C TYR A 28 13.92 11.64 -12.52
N ASN A 29 13.08 11.50 -13.55
CA ASN A 29 11.66 11.22 -13.38
C ASN A 29 11.41 9.91 -12.62
N LYS A 30 12.16 8.85 -12.96
CA LYS A 30 12.07 7.56 -12.25
C LYS A 30 12.53 7.66 -10.80
N ALA A 31 13.54 8.47 -10.49
CA ALA A 31 14.02 8.69 -9.13
C ALA A 31 12.98 9.45 -8.30
N ILE A 32 12.39 10.51 -8.86
CA ILE A 32 11.32 11.30 -8.23
C ILE A 32 10.09 10.41 -7.97
N GLU A 33 9.65 9.64 -8.96
CA GLU A 33 8.51 8.72 -8.81
C GLU A 33 8.76 7.68 -7.70
N ASN A 34 9.97 7.11 -7.65
CA ASN A 34 10.34 6.17 -6.59
C ASN A 34 10.29 6.82 -5.20
N LEU A 35 10.81 8.04 -5.06
CA LEU A 35 10.78 8.79 -3.81
C LEU A 35 9.33 9.06 -3.36
N VAL A 36 8.51 9.62 -4.25
CA VAL A 36 7.11 9.98 -3.96
C VAL A 36 6.31 8.74 -3.55
N ARG A 37 6.44 7.62 -4.28
CA ARG A 37 5.73 6.39 -3.96
C ARG A 37 6.17 5.76 -2.65
N THR A 38 7.48 5.81 -2.36
CA THR A 38 8.01 5.24 -1.11
C THR A 38 7.56 6.07 0.09
N GLU A 39 7.58 7.40 -0.02
CA GLU A 39 7.10 8.27 1.06
C GLU A 39 5.58 8.14 1.25
N TYR A 40 4.80 8.04 0.17
CA TYR A 40 3.36 7.75 0.26
C TYR A 40 3.09 6.43 1.00
N ALA A 41 3.82 5.37 0.65
CA ALA A 41 3.68 4.07 1.32
C ALA A 41 4.00 4.16 2.81
N LYS A 42 5.05 4.91 3.18
CA LYS A 42 5.39 5.19 4.58
C LYS A 42 4.26 5.94 5.29
N PHE A 43 3.76 7.04 4.72
CA PHE A 43 2.64 7.79 5.32
C PHE A 43 1.38 6.93 5.52
N ALA A 44 1.09 6.02 4.59
CA ALA A 44 -0.01 5.07 4.76
C ALA A 44 0.24 4.13 5.95
N GLN A 45 1.48 3.64 6.14
CA GLN A 45 1.82 2.81 7.30
C GLN A 45 1.79 3.60 8.62
N ASP A 46 2.24 4.85 8.64
CA ASP A 46 2.14 5.71 9.83
C ASP A 46 0.67 5.92 10.24
N GLY A 47 -0.23 6.08 9.26
CA GLY A 47 -1.67 6.14 9.50
C GLY A 47 -2.23 4.84 10.10
N ILE A 48 -1.83 3.69 9.55
CA ILE A 48 -2.21 2.37 10.06
C ILE A 48 -1.68 2.15 11.48
N GLU A 49 -0.44 2.54 11.76
CA GLU A 49 0.17 2.49 13.08
C GLU A 49 -0.65 3.24 14.11
N LYS A 50 -1.01 4.48 13.78
CA LYS A 50 -1.83 5.31 14.66
C LYS A 50 -3.17 4.65 14.94
N SER A 51 -3.83 4.09 13.92
CA SER A 51 -5.07 3.34 14.11
C SER A 51 -4.88 2.11 15.00
N TYR A 52 -3.77 1.37 14.88
CA TYR A 52 -3.47 0.24 15.75
C TYR A 52 -3.27 0.66 17.21
N ILE A 53 -2.54 1.76 17.45
CA ILE A 53 -2.37 2.32 18.80
C ILE A 53 -3.73 2.73 19.39
N GLU A 54 -4.56 3.43 18.61
CA GLU A 54 -5.88 3.90 19.06
C GLU A 54 -6.87 2.76 19.32
N THR A 55 -6.71 1.61 18.64
CA THR A 55 -7.61 0.45 18.76
C THR A 55 -7.06 -0.65 19.68
N GLY A 56 -5.87 -0.49 20.26
CA GLY A 56 -5.26 -1.45 21.17
C GLY A 56 -4.74 -2.73 20.47
N VAL A 57 -4.28 -2.62 19.23
CA VAL A 57 -3.64 -3.72 18.50
C VAL A 57 -2.16 -3.79 18.91
N ASP A 58 -1.74 -4.93 19.48
CA ASP A 58 -0.36 -5.12 19.96
C ASP A 58 0.57 -5.76 18.91
N GLU A 59 0.01 -6.51 17.97
CA GLU A 59 0.75 -7.28 16.97
C GLU A 59 0.15 -7.11 15.57
N TYR A 60 1.02 -7.17 14.56
CA TYR A 60 0.65 -7.08 13.16
C TYR A 60 1.37 -8.11 12.31
N ASN A 61 0.81 -8.39 11.14
CA ASN A 61 1.40 -9.22 10.11
C ASN A 61 1.73 -8.35 8.90
N VAL A 62 2.94 -8.47 8.37
CA VAL A 62 3.29 -7.92 7.07
C VAL A 62 2.52 -8.68 5.99
N LEU A 63 1.64 -7.98 5.29
CA LEU A 63 0.91 -8.46 4.13
C LEU A 63 1.65 -8.08 2.85
N THR A 64 2.14 -9.10 2.15
CA THR A 64 2.77 -8.92 0.84
C THR A 64 1.73 -8.67 -0.24
N ALA A 65 2.06 -7.81 -1.20
CA ALA A 65 1.25 -7.59 -2.38
C ALA A 65 1.22 -8.88 -3.23
N LYS A 66 0.05 -9.52 -3.31
CA LYS A 66 -0.17 -10.81 -3.99
C LYS A 66 -0.64 -10.67 -5.44
N ASP A 67 -0.72 -9.45 -5.94
CA ASP A 67 -1.11 -9.10 -7.31
C ASP A 67 -0.05 -9.56 -8.33
N GLU A 68 1.23 -9.54 -7.95
CA GLU A 68 2.36 -9.94 -8.77
C GLU A 68 3.34 -10.85 -8.01
N LYS A 69 4.50 -11.14 -8.62
CA LYS A 69 5.59 -11.85 -7.96
C LYS A 69 6.09 -11.05 -6.74
N VAL A 70 5.87 -11.61 -5.57
CA VAL A 70 6.45 -11.11 -4.31
C VAL A 70 7.97 -11.14 -4.40
N CYS A 71 8.62 -10.01 -4.09
CA CYS A 71 10.08 -9.93 -4.08
C CYS A 71 10.66 -10.72 -2.90
N SER A 72 11.93 -11.12 -2.99
CA SER A 72 12.61 -11.91 -1.96
C SER A 72 12.71 -11.17 -0.61
N ILE A 73 12.85 -9.83 -0.63
CA ILE A 73 12.92 -9.00 0.58
C ILE A 73 11.60 -9.08 1.34
N CYS A 74 10.49 -8.66 0.73
CA CYS A 74 9.19 -8.65 1.38
C CYS A 74 8.71 -10.05 1.73
N GLY A 75 8.92 -11.03 0.85
CA GLY A 75 8.62 -12.43 1.14
C GLY A 75 9.45 -12.98 2.29
N GLY A 76 10.68 -12.52 2.45
CA GLY A 76 11.54 -12.85 3.61
C GLY A 76 11.03 -12.24 4.91
N LYS A 77 10.59 -10.98 4.89
CA LYS A 77 10.01 -10.31 6.06
C LYS A 77 8.70 -10.95 6.51
N ALA A 78 7.77 -11.18 5.59
CA ALA A 78 6.47 -11.78 5.90
C ALA A 78 6.54 -13.21 6.46
N LYS A 79 7.66 -13.94 6.29
CA LYS A 79 7.87 -15.25 6.92
C LYS A 79 8.06 -15.18 8.44
N ASN A 80 8.48 -14.03 8.98
CA ASN A 80 8.71 -13.86 10.42
C ASN A 80 7.52 -13.22 11.13
N ASN A 81 6.40 -13.05 10.44
CA ASN A 81 5.13 -12.67 11.05
C ASN A 81 4.78 -13.63 12.22
N PRO A 82 4.13 -13.14 13.30
CA PRO A 82 3.75 -11.75 13.55
C PRO A 82 4.90 -10.90 14.12
N TYR A 83 4.75 -9.57 14.02
CA TYR A 83 5.63 -8.58 14.63
C TYR A 83 4.90 -7.78 15.71
N LYS A 84 5.62 -7.35 16.74
CA LYS A 84 5.09 -6.46 17.78
C LYS A 84 5.05 -5.01 17.30
N LEU A 85 3.95 -4.33 17.58
CA LEU A 85 3.78 -2.91 17.26
C LEU A 85 4.80 -2.04 18.02
N SER A 86 5.10 -2.37 19.28
CA SER A 86 6.08 -1.64 20.10
C SER A 86 7.51 -1.67 19.56
N GLU A 87 7.81 -2.60 18.66
CA GLU A 87 9.12 -2.79 18.04
C GLU A 87 9.10 -2.39 16.56
N ALA A 88 8.03 -1.73 16.08
CA ALA A 88 7.84 -1.39 14.68
C ALA A 88 8.90 -0.40 14.18
N ILE A 89 9.61 -0.79 13.13
CA ILE A 89 10.65 -0.01 12.45
C ILE A 89 10.45 -0.18 10.94
N ILE A 90 10.14 0.93 10.28
CA ILE A 90 10.03 1.03 8.83
C ILE A 90 11.34 0.57 8.18
N GLY A 91 11.24 -0.31 7.19
CA GLY A 91 12.39 -0.86 6.49
C GLY A 91 12.94 -2.15 7.10
N GLU A 92 12.63 -2.44 8.36
CA GLU A 92 13.16 -3.62 9.07
C GLU A 92 12.10 -4.68 9.29
N ASN A 93 11.05 -4.38 10.04
CA ASN A 93 9.93 -5.29 10.29
C ASN A 93 8.59 -4.71 9.81
N ARG A 94 8.58 -3.44 9.43
CA ARG A 94 7.43 -2.75 8.87
C ARG A 94 7.69 -2.25 7.44
N ALA A 95 6.71 -2.36 6.55
CA ALA A 95 6.82 -1.80 5.21
C ALA A 95 6.88 -0.24 5.26
N PRO A 96 7.39 0.46 4.24
CA PRO A 96 8.07 -0.04 3.05
C PRO A 96 9.50 -0.56 3.31
N PHE A 97 9.85 -1.72 2.75
CA PHE A 97 11.18 -2.34 2.90
C PHE A 97 12.22 -1.90 1.86
N HIS A 98 11.76 -1.35 0.74
CA HIS A 98 12.59 -0.94 -0.39
C HIS A 98 11.84 0.09 -1.23
N GLY A 99 12.53 0.70 -2.19
CA GLY A 99 11.89 1.61 -3.15
C GLY A 99 10.74 0.95 -3.90
N ARG A 100 9.63 1.68 -4.08
CA ARG A 100 8.38 1.19 -4.68
C ARG A 100 7.79 -0.06 -3.99
N CYS A 101 8.04 -0.24 -2.70
CA CYS A 101 7.38 -1.31 -1.94
C CYS A 101 5.86 -1.09 -1.89
N ARG A 102 5.09 -2.15 -2.13
CA ARG A 102 3.62 -2.16 -2.12
C ARG A 102 3.04 -2.98 -0.96
N CYS A 103 3.90 -3.41 -0.04
CA CYS A 103 3.44 -4.19 1.12
C CYS A 103 2.77 -3.27 2.13
N THR A 104 1.91 -3.86 2.94
CA THR A 104 1.19 -3.18 4.01
C THR A 104 1.13 -4.08 5.22
N ASP A 105 0.67 -3.56 6.36
CA ASP A 105 0.44 -4.36 7.55
C ASP A 105 -1.05 -4.62 7.73
N VAL A 106 -1.38 -5.75 8.36
CA VAL A 106 -2.73 -6.11 8.82
C VAL A 106 -2.65 -6.51 10.30
N PRO A 107 -3.68 -6.23 11.12
CA PRO A 107 -3.61 -6.57 12.54
C PRO A 107 -3.58 -8.09 12.72
N ASN A 108 -2.80 -8.57 13.70
CA ASN A 108 -2.77 -9.98 14.05
C ASN A 108 -3.95 -10.33 14.96
N MET A 109 -5.15 -10.43 14.36
CA MET A 109 -6.36 -10.76 15.10
C MET A 109 -6.56 -12.28 15.20
N PRO A 110 -7.08 -12.78 16.34
CA PRO A 110 -7.52 -14.17 16.42
C PRO A 110 -8.60 -14.43 15.37
N LYS A 111 -8.58 -15.64 14.79
CA LYS A 111 -9.67 -16.06 13.91
C LYS A 111 -10.93 -16.18 14.74
N LEU A 112 -11.98 -15.47 14.33
CA LEU A 112 -13.32 -15.66 14.88
C LEU A 112 -13.77 -17.09 14.53
N GLY A 113 -14.38 -17.76 15.50
CA GLY A 113 -14.94 -19.10 15.29
C GLY A 113 -16.23 -19.02 14.47
N LYS A 114 -16.63 -20.17 13.89
CA LYS A 114 -17.89 -20.25 13.12
C LYS A 114 -19.11 -19.91 13.96
N ASP A 115 -19.04 -20.15 15.26
CA ASP A 115 -20.05 -19.77 16.24
C ASP A 115 -20.28 -18.25 16.28
N ILE A 116 -19.21 -17.45 16.13
CA ILE A 116 -19.31 -15.99 16.07
C ILE A 116 -19.91 -15.54 14.74
N ASP A 117 -19.53 -16.17 13.62
CA ASP A 117 -20.11 -15.87 12.32
C ASP A 117 -21.62 -16.19 12.30
N GLU A 118 -22.02 -17.34 12.86
CA GLU A 118 -23.42 -17.73 13.00
C GLU A 118 -24.22 -16.76 13.88
N GLU A 119 -23.64 -16.29 14.99
CA GLU A 119 -24.29 -15.28 15.83
C GLU A 119 -24.34 -13.89 15.18
N TYR A 120 -23.33 -13.51 14.40
CA TYR A 120 -23.37 -12.27 13.63
C TYR A 120 -24.52 -12.30 12.62
N GLU A 121 -24.64 -13.39 11.86
CA GLU A 121 -25.75 -13.57 10.90
C GLU A 121 -27.11 -13.60 11.62
N ARG A 122 -27.21 -14.23 12.80
CA ARG A 122 -28.45 -14.21 13.59
C ARG A 122 -28.82 -12.80 14.06
N LEU A 123 -27.85 -12.01 14.49
CA LEU A 123 -28.09 -10.68 15.06
C LEU A 123 -28.25 -9.59 14.00
N PHE A 124 -27.54 -9.71 12.88
CA PHE A 124 -27.38 -8.63 11.91
C PHE A 124 -27.71 -9.01 10.46
N GLY A 125 -27.93 -10.30 10.16
CA GLY A 125 -28.15 -10.78 8.79
C GLY A 125 -29.35 -10.12 8.10
N ASP A 126 -30.41 -9.85 8.85
CA ASP A 126 -31.63 -9.18 8.35
C ASP A 126 -31.62 -7.66 8.59
N LEU A 127 -30.59 -7.10 9.24
CA LEU A 127 -30.59 -5.68 9.67
C LEU A 127 -30.74 -4.70 8.50
N LEU A 128 -30.10 -5.01 7.36
CA LEU A 128 -30.22 -4.20 6.14
C LEU A 128 -31.62 -4.28 5.54
N ASP A 129 -32.25 -5.44 5.57
CA ASP A 129 -33.61 -5.67 5.08
C ASP A 129 -34.63 -4.96 5.98
N GLU A 130 -34.46 -5.04 7.30
CA GLU A 130 -35.26 -4.32 8.31
C GLU A 130 -35.13 -2.81 8.12
N PHE A 131 -33.89 -2.29 8.05
CA PHE A 131 -33.66 -0.87 7.85
C PHE A 131 -34.29 -0.35 6.54
N ALA A 132 -34.18 -1.12 5.45
CA ALA A 132 -34.75 -0.75 4.16
C ALA A 132 -36.28 -0.77 4.18
N HIS A 133 -36.87 -1.74 4.86
CA HIS A 133 -38.32 -1.81 5.07
C HIS A 133 -38.80 -0.62 5.91
N ASP A 134 -38.17 -0.35 7.04
CA ASP A 134 -38.64 0.66 8.00
C ASP A 134 -38.41 2.08 7.51
N SER A 135 -37.28 2.34 6.84
CA SER A 135 -36.93 3.68 6.39
C SER A 135 -37.51 4.03 5.01
N PHE A 136 -37.70 3.03 4.15
CA PHE A 136 -38.05 3.26 2.75
C PHE A 136 -39.23 2.43 2.24
N GLY A 137 -39.78 1.51 3.05
CA GLY A 137 -40.85 0.61 2.63
C GLY A 137 -40.43 -0.40 1.56
N ILE A 138 -39.12 -0.64 1.40
CA ILE A 138 -38.55 -1.48 0.34
C ILE A 138 -38.10 -2.80 0.93
N ASN A 139 -38.58 -3.92 0.36
CA ASN A 139 -38.11 -5.25 0.74
C ASN A 139 -36.96 -5.68 -0.18
N LEU A 140 -35.76 -5.81 0.39
CA LEU A 140 -34.53 -6.05 -0.36
C LEU A 140 -34.31 -7.52 -0.74
N LYS A 141 -35.14 -8.46 -0.27
CA LYS A 141 -35.00 -9.91 -0.55
C LYS A 141 -34.74 -10.16 -2.04
N ARG A 142 -33.46 -10.40 -2.37
CA ARG A 142 -33.07 -10.84 -3.72
C ARG A 142 -33.68 -12.21 -3.94
N ARG A 143 -34.43 -12.37 -5.03
CA ARG A 143 -34.81 -13.69 -5.55
C ARG A 143 -33.54 -14.54 -5.63
N LYS A 144 -33.55 -15.68 -4.94
CA LYS A 144 -32.55 -16.75 -5.12
C LYS A 144 -32.50 -17.19 -6.57
#